data_AF-C7P135-F1
#
_entry.id   AF-C7P135-F1
#
_cell.length_a   1.000
_cell.length_b   1.000
_cell.length_c   1.000
_cell.angle_alpha   90.00
_cell.angle_beta   90.00
_cell.angle_gamma   90.00
#
_symmetry.space_group_name_H-M   'P 1'
#
loop_
_entity.id
_entity.type
_entity.pdbx_description
1 polymer ?
#
loop_
_entity_poly.entity_id
_entity_poly.type
_entity_poly.pdbx_seq_one_letter_code
_entity_poly.pdbx_strand_id
1 'polypeptide(L)'
;MSLVHAVVGLFAGFFLFGPAIYAGLEVIPEAEAVTYPEATATALVGLLLAGTVDFLLGWIPVLGVVLSPLVWSAVVRRFCHTTWPASLAVGFGTWALSTLLFAAV
;
A
#
# COMPACT_ATOMS: atom_id res chain seq x y z
N MET A 1 -3.05 -1.51 -17.30
CA MET A 1 -4.10 -1.98 -16.38
C MET A 1 -5.40 -2.16 -17.15
N SER A 2 -6.09 -3.29 -17.00
CA SER A 2 -7.46 -3.43 -17.54
C SER A 2 -8.44 -2.63 -16.67
N LEU A 3 -9.61 -2.25 -17.21
CA LEU A 3 -10.67 -1.56 -16.45
C LEU A 3 -11.05 -2.32 -15.18
N VAL A 4 -11.04 -3.66 -15.25
CA VAL A 4 -11.31 -4.56 -14.11
C VAL A 4 -10.32 -4.32 -12.97
N HIS A 5 -9.02 -4.25 -13.26
CA HIS A 5 -8.00 -3.97 -12.23
C HIS A 5 -8.18 -2.61 -11.56
N ALA A 6 -8.59 -1.59 -12.31
CA ALA A 6 -8.85 -0.26 -11.76
C ALA A 6 -10.05 -0.27 -10.80
N VAL A 7 -11.14 -0.94 -11.19
CA VAL A 7 -12.33 -1.09 -10.34
C VAL A 7 -12.00 -1.91 -9.09
N VAL A 8 -11.39 -3.08 -9.25
CA VAL A 8 -10.97 -3.92 -8.11
C VAL A 8 -10.03 -3.16 -7.17
N GLY A 9 -9.03 -2.45 -7.71
CA GLY A 9 -8.10 -1.65 -6.93
C GLY A 9 -8.79 -0.53 -6.16
N LEU A 10 -9.77 0.15 -6.76
CA LEU A 10 -10.57 1.16 -6.06
C LEU A 10 -11.31 0.55 -4.86
N PHE A 11 -12.10 -0.50 -5.09
CA PHE A 11 -12.84 -1.17 -4.00
C PHE A 11 -11.90 -1.74 -2.93
N ALA A 12 -10.80 -2.38 -3.33
CA ALA A 12 -9.82 -2.91 -2.39
C ALA A 12 -9.12 -1.80 -1.58
N GLY A 13 -8.86 -0.64 -2.19
CA GLY A 13 -8.36 0.55 -1.49
C GLY A 13 -9.25 0.93 -0.30
N PHE A 14 -10.56 0.97 -0.52
CA PHE A 14 -11.54 1.32 0.52
C PHE A 14 -11.83 0.21 1.52
N PHE A 15 -11.97 -1.05 1.07
CA PHE A 15 -12.51 -2.13 1.90
C PHE A 15 -11.47 -3.10 2.43
N LEU A 16 -10.23 -3.07 1.92
CA LEU A 16 -9.18 -4.01 2.30
C LEU A 16 -7.92 -3.28 2.77
N PHE A 17 -7.33 -2.45 1.91
CA PHE A 17 -6.04 -1.81 2.17
C PHE A 17 -6.15 -0.66 3.17
N GLY A 18 -7.17 0.20 3.07
CA GLY A 18 -7.44 1.25 4.06
C GLY A 18 -7.60 0.69 5.48
N PRO A 19 -8.49 -0.29 5.70
CA PRO A 19 -8.60 -0.99 6.98
C PRO A 19 -7.31 -1.66 7.45
N ALA A 20 -6.56 -2.29 6.53
CA ALA A 20 -5.28 -2.93 6.87
C ALA A 20 -4.24 -1.91 7.36
N ILE A 21 -4.16 -0.74 6.73
CA ILE A 21 -3.28 0.35 7.18
C ILE A 21 -3.77 0.92 8.52
N TYR A 22 -5.07 1.19 8.64
CA TYR A 22 -5.68 1.75 9.85
C TYR A 22 -5.43 0.83 11.07
N ALA A 23 -5.87 -0.43 10.98
CA ALA A 23 -5.70 -1.40 12.06
C ALA A 23 -4.22 -1.76 12.27
N GLY A 24 -3.43 -1.83 11.20
CA GLY A 24 -2.00 -2.14 11.25
C GLY A 24 -1.20 -1.08 12.00
N LEU A 25 -1.57 0.19 11.90
CA LEU A 25 -0.93 1.27 12.66
C LEU A 25 -1.45 1.32 14.11
N GLU A 26 -2.74 1.06 14.36
CA GLU A 26 -3.28 1.02 15.73
C GLU A 26 -2.60 -0.02 16.64
N VAL A 27 -2.14 -1.14 16.08
CA VAL A 27 -1.45 -2.19 16.86
C VAL A 27 0.02 -1.89 17.14
N ILE A 28 0.59 -0.83 16.55
CA ILE A 28 2.00 -0.46 16.73
C ILE A 28 2.08 0.62 17.83
N PRO A 29 2.69 0.32 19.00
CA PRO A 29 2.65 1.21 20.17
C PRO A 29 3.23 2.62 19.98
N GLU A 30 4.11 2.80 19.00
CA GLU A 30 4.79 4.07 18.69
C GLU A 30 4.27 4.74 17.42
N ALA A 31 3.25 4.17 16.77
CA ALA A 31 2.66 4.77 15.59
C ALA A 31 1.71 5.90 15.99
N GLU A 32 1.76 7.00 15.24
CA GLU A 32 0.81 8.10 15.39
C GLU A 32 -0.60 7.62 15.04
N ALA A 33 -1.61 8.14 15.75
CA ALA A 33 -3.00 7.80 15.48
C ALA A 33 -3.43 8.39 14.13
N VAL A 34 -3.97 7.54 13.26
CA VAL A 34 -4.38 7.92 11.89
C VAL A 34 -5.88 7.82 11.78
N THR A 35 -6.51 8.73 11.04
CA THR A 35 -7.95 8.63 10.77
C THR A 35 -8.25 7.64 9.63
N TYR A 36 -9.41 6.96 9.66
CA TYR A 36 -9.78 6.03 8.59
C TYR A 36 -9.77 6.64 7.17
N PRO A 37 -10.26 7.88 6.95
CA PRO A 37 -10.18 8.52 5.63
C PRO A 37 -8.74 8.73 5.16
N GLU A 38 -7.83 9.07 6.07
CA GLU A 38 -6.41 9.26 5.79
C GLU A 38 -5.72 7.95 5.43
N ALA A 39 -6.00 6.86 6.17
CA ALA A 39 -5.52 5.52 5.85
C ALA A 39 -6.03 5.04 4.48
N THR A 40 -7.29 5.33 4.16
CA THR A 40 -7.89 5.00 2.86
C THR A 40 -7.26 5.80 1.72
N ALA A 41 -7.06 7.11 1.91
CA ALA A 41 -6.36 7.95 0.94
C ALA A 41 -4.92 7.45 0.71
N THR A 42 -4.24 7.08 1.79
CA THR A 42 -2.90 6.48 1.76
C THR A 42 -2.89 5.19 0.93
N ALA A 43 -3.87 4.31 1.12
CA ALA A 43 -3.99 3.09 0.34
C ALA A 43 -4.20 3.34 -1.16
N LEU A 44 -5.07 4.30 -1.52
CA LEU A 44 -5.32 4.66 -2.92
C LEU A 44 -4.09 5.26 -3.58
N VAL A 45 -3.38 6.14 -2.87
CA VAL A 45 -2.11 6.70 -3.35
C VAL A 45 -1.04 5.62 -3.47
N GLY A 46 -0.98 4.69 -2.52
CA GLY A 46 -0.08 3.54 -2.52
C GLY A 46 -0.30 2.67 -3.75
N LEU A 47 -1.55 2.29 -4.02
CA LEU A 47 -1.96 1.57 -5.24
C LEU A 47 -1.54 2.29 -6.52
N LEU A 48 -1.82 3.59 -6.61
CA LEU A 48 -1.54 4.37 -7.81
C LEU A 48 -0.03 4.50 -8.07
N LEU A 49 0.74 4.82 -7.03
CA LEU A 49 2.19 5.00 -7.15
C LEU A 49 2.90 3.66 -7.35
N ALA A 50 2.56 2.62 -6.58
CA ALA A 50 3.12 1.29 -6.75
C ALA A 50 2.77 0.73 -8.13
N GLY A 51 1.51 0.84 -8.56
CA GLY A 51 1.08 0.43 -9.89
C GLY A 51 1.81 1.18 -11.01
N THR A 52 2.10 2.46 -10.82
CA THR A 52 2.91 3.26 -11.77
C THR A 52 4.36 2.80 -11.79
N VAL A 53 4.96 2.57 -10.62
CA VAL A 53 6.34 2.07 -10.50
C VAL A 53 6.47 0.68 -11.11
N ASP A 54 5.53 -0.22 -10.84
CA ASP A 54 5.52 -1.56 -11.41
C ASP A 54 5.29 -1.54 -12.93
N PHE A 55 4.45 -0.63 -13.43
CA PHE A 55 4.28 -0.45 -14.87
C PHE A 55 5.57 0.03 -15.56
N LEU A 56 6.31 0.95 -14.95
CA LEU A 56 7.52 1.54 -15.53
C LEU A 56 8.77 0.66 -15.34
N LEU A 57 8.89 0.00 -14.19
CA LEU A 57 10.12 -0.65 -13.72
C LEU A 57 9.94 -2.14 -13.40
N GLY A 58 8.72 -2.67 -13.41
CA GLY A 58 8.43 -4.07 -13.08
C GLY A 58 9.02 -5.09 -14.05
N TRP A 59 9.43 -4.65 -15.25
CA TRP A 59 10.19 -5.48 -16.19
C TRP A 59 11.63 -5.74 -15.73
N ILE A 60 12.13 -4.95 -14.77
CA ILE A 60 13.46 -5.15 -14.17
C ILE A 60 13.31 -6.11 -12.97
N PRO A 61 13.87 -7.33 -13.03
CA PRO A 61 13.57 -8.39 -12.07
C PRO A 61 13.83 -8.02 -10.60
N VAL A 62 14.91 -7.28 -10.34
CA VAL A 62 15.31 -6.91 -8.97
C VAL A 62 14.59 -5.65 -8.50
N LEU A 63 14.45 -4.65 -9.39
CA LEU A 63 13.87 -3.36 -9.01
C LEU A 63 12.36 -3.45 -8.83
N GLY A 64 11.62 -4.22 -9.64
CA GLY A 64 10.18 -4.39 -9.45
C GLY A 64 9.85 -5.00 -8.08
N VAL A 65 10.57 -6.04 -7.68
CA VAL A 65 10.34 -6.77 -6.43
C VAL A 65 10.64 -5.91 -5.19
N VAL A 66 11.66 -5.04 -5.26
CA VAL A 66 12.09 -4.25 -4.10
C VAL A 66 11.42 -2.88 -4.05
N LEU A 67 11.20 -2.24 -5.20
CA LEU A 67 10.65 -0.88 -5.23
C LEU A 67 9.17 -0.85 -4.88
N SER A 68 8.37 -1.81 -5.33
CA SER A 68 6.93 -1.85 -5.04
C SER A 68 6.63 -1.82 -3.52
N PRO A 69 7.20 -2.70 -2.67
CA PRO A 69 6.98 -2.62 -1.23
C PRO A 69 7.60 -1.38 -0.57
N LEU A 70 8.71 -0.87 -1.10
CA LEU A 70 9.29 0.39 -0.63
C LEU A 70 8.40 1.59 -0.93
N VAL A 71 7.71 1.60 -2.07
CA VAL A 71 6.73 2.65 -2.43
C VAL A 71 5.57 2.62 -1.46
N TRP A 72 4.98 1.44 -1.19
CA TRP A 72 3.95 1.31 -0.16
C TRP A 72 4.42 1.84 1.20
N SER A 73 5.61 1.43 1.63
CA SER A 73 6.20 1.86 2.90
C SER A 73 6.48 3.37 2.95
N ALA A 74 6.95 3.95 1.84
CA ALA A 74 7.21 5.39 1.74
C ALA A 74 5.92 6.21 1.76
N VAL A 75 4.86 5.72 1.11
CA VAL A 75 3.53 6.34 1.11
C VAL A 75 2.93 6.29 2.51
N VAL A 76 2.92 5.14 3.18
CA VAL A 76 2.47 5.02 4.58
C VAL A 76 3.25 5.97 5.48
N ARG A 77 4.57 6.00 5.37
CA ARG A 77 5.40 6.93 6.16
C ARG A 77 5.02 8.39 5.91
N ARG A 78 4.85 8.77 4.64
CA ARG A 78 4.63 10.17 4.24
C ARG A 78 3.26 10.67 4.65
N PHE A 79 2.23 9.86 4.47
CA PHE A 79 0.85 10.27 4.69
C PHE A 79 0.34 9.96 6.10
N CYS A 80 0.91 8.97 6.79
CA CYS A 80 0.54 8.63 8.17
C CYS A 80 1.57 9.11 9.21
N HIS A 81 2.53 9.96 8.80
CA HIS A 81 3.54 10.59 9.66
C HIS A 81 4.33 9.64 10.60
N THR A 82 4.40 8.36 10.27
CA THR A 82 4.94 7.31 11.15
C THR A 82 6.46 7.09 11.00
N THR A 83 7.03 6.27 11.88
CA THR A 83 8.45 5.88 11.82
C THR A 83 8.72 4.88 10.69
N TRP A 84 9.97 4.78 10.23
CA TRP A 84 10.34 3.82 9.19
C TRP A 84 10.05 2.35 9.56
N PRO A 85 10.35 1.87 10.79
CA PRO A 85 10.02 0.49 11.16
C PRO A 85 8.52 0.19 11.06
N ALA A 86 7.69 1.10 11.56
CA ALA A 86 6.23 0.96 11.50
C ALA A 86 5.72 1.01 10.05
N SER A 87 6.22 1.96 9.25
CA SER A 87 5.83 2.10 7.85
C SER A 87 6.26 0.92 7.00
N LEU A 88 7.42 0.31 7.30
CA LEU A 88 7.88 -0.90 6.63
C LEU A 88 6.99 -2.08 6.97
N ALA A 89 6.63 -2.29 8.24
CA ALA A 89 5.76 -3.39 8.63
C ALA A 89 4.38 -3.30 7.97
N VAL A 90 3.73 -2.15 8.07
CA VAL A 90 2.40 -1.93 7.49
C VAL A 90 2.47 -1.85 5.96
N GLY A 91 3.44 -1.12 5.42
CA GLY A 91 3.64 -0.97 3.98
C GLY A 91 3.89 -2.31 3.29
N PHE A 92 4.79 -3.15 3.81
CA PHE A 92 5.00 -4.50 3.28
C PHE A 92 3.76 -5.37 3.42
N GLY A 93 3.07 -5.34 4.56
CA GLY A 93 1.86 -6.13 4.77
C GLY A 93 0.78 -5.77 3.75
N THR A 94 0.59 -4.47 3.50
CA THR A 94 -0.41 -3.98 2.55
C THR A 94 0.00 -4.23 1.10
N TRP A 95 1.30 -4.10 0.79
CA TRP A 95 1.84 -4.53 -0.51
C TRP A 95 1.59 -6.03 -0.75
N ALA A 96 1.92 -6.89 0.20
CA ALA A 96 1.72 -8.33 0.06
C ALA A 96 0.24 -8.69 -0.16
N LEU A 97 -0.66 -8.04 0.59
CA LEU A 97 -2.10 -8.15 0.36
C LEU A 97 -2.48 -7.71 -1.07
N SER A 98 -1.91 -6.61 -1.57
CA SER A 98 -2.18 -6.15 -2.93
C SER A 98 -1.69 -7.13 -3.99
N THR A 99 -0.49 -7.69 -3.82
CA THR A 99 0.07 -8.70 -4.72
C THR A 99 -0.78 -9.96 -4.73
N LEU A 100 -1.23 -10.44 -3.56
CA LEU A 100 -2.11 -11.60 -3.46
C LEU A 100 -3.47 -11.36 -4.11
N LEU A 101 -4.06 -10.18 -3.89
CA LEU A 101 -5.34 -9.82 -4.50
C LEU A 101 -5.24 -9.84 -6.03
N PHE A 102 -4.23 -9.18 -6.59
CA PHE A 102 -4.08 -9.06 -8.04
C PHE A 102 -3.50 -10.32 -8.69
N ALA A 103 -2.90 -11.23 -7.94
CA ALA A 103 -2.57 -12.58 -8.44
C ALA A 103 -3.81 -13.47 -8.60
N ALA A 104 -4.91 -13.16 -7.88
CA ALA A 104 -6.14 -13.92 -7.91
C ALA A 104 -7.18 -13.40 -8.93
N VAL A 105 -6.88 -12.29 -9.62
CA VAL A 105 -7.75 -11.58 -10.59
C VAL A 105 -7.16 -11.69 -11.98
#